data_AF-A0AAV4JHE9-F1
#
_entry.id   AF-A0AAV4JHE9-F1
#
_cell.length_a   1.000
_cell.length_b   1.000
_cell.length_c   1.000
_cell.angle_alpha   90.00
_cell.angle_beta   90.00
_cell.angle_gamma   90.00
#
_symmetry.space_group_name_H-M   'P 1'
#
loop_
_entity.id
_entity.type
_entity.pdbx_description
1 polymer ?
#
loop_
_entity_poly.entity_id
_entity_poly.type
_entity_poly.pdbx_seq_one_letter_code
_entity_poly.pdbx_strand_id
1 'polypeptide(L)'
;MDKTGQTTLFQLPTGYNRLKAHLYETYKIGHADICSCGEAVETVERAIKHRQNYRLVRQAVRSSPTDLQTKLWGNIEELEKSNIFIHQTVVTI
;
A
#
# COMPACT_ATOMS: atom_id res chain seq x y z
N MET A 1 -2.79 7.63 -26.95
CA MET A 1 -1.90 6.64 -26.34
C MET A 1 -2.56 5.28 -26.50
N ASP A 2 -1.91 4.42 -27.28
CA ASP A 2 -2.36 3.06 -27.52
C ASP A 2 -2.23 2.26 -26.20
N LYS A 3 -3.33 1.68 -25.71
CA LYS A 3 -3.37 0.90 -24.45
C LYS A 3 -2.97 -0.57 -24.67
N THR A 4 -2.68 -0.94 -25.91
CA THR A 4 -2.38 -2.31 -26.31
C THR A 4 -0.98 -2.68 -25.84
N GLY A 5 -0.88 -3.29 -24.66
CA GLY A 5 0.38 -3.70 -24.03
C GLY A 5 0.52 -3.35 -22.54
N GLN A 6 -0.42 -2.61 -21.95
CA GLN A 6 -0.39 -2.27 -20.53
C GLN A 6 -1.10 -3.34 -19.68
N THR A 7 -0.35 -4.06 -18.85
CA THR A 7 -0.91 -4.99 -17.84
C THR A 7 -1.03 -4.29 -16.49
N THR A 8 -2.18 -4.44 -15.85
CA THR A 8 -2.37 -3.99 -14.47
C THR A 8 -1.80 -5.05 -13.53
N LEU A 9 -0.75 -4.71 -12.77
CA LEU A 9 -0.15 -5.62 -11.79
C LEU A 9 -0.99 -5.73 -10.50
N PHE A 10 -1.49 -4.59 -10.01
CA PHE A 10 -2.41 -4.49 -8.88
C PHE A 10 -3.13 -3.14 -8.92
N GLN A 11 -4.32 -3.07 -8.31
CA GLN A 11 -5.04 -1.81 -8.11
C GLN A 11 -5.08 -1.48 -6.63
N LEU A 12 -4.70 -0.25 -6.29
CA LEU A 12 -4.72 0.25 -4.93
C LEU A 12 -5.94 1.18 -4.75
N PRO A 13 -6.82 0.96 -3.75
CA PRO A 13 -7.96 1.83 -3.49
C PRO A 13 -7.54 3.14 -2.78
N THR A 14 -6.57 3.86 -3.35
CA THR A 14 -5.96 5.07 -2.75
C THR A 14 -7.00 6.16 -2.51
N GLY A 15 -7.81 6.49 -3.52
CA GLY A 15 -8.84 7.52 -3.42
C GLY A 15 -9.92 7.19 -2.39
N TYR A 16 -10.41 5.95 -2.42
CA TYR A 16 -11.42 5.48 -1.47
C TYR A 16 -10.90 5.49 -0.03
N ASN A 17 -9.68 4.97 0.20
CA ASN A 17 -9.09 4.93 1.54
C ASN A 17 -8.74 6.33 2.06
N ARG A 18 -8.25 7.23 1.20
CA ARG A 18 -8.00 8.63 1.57
C ARG A 18 -9.29 9.35 1.95
N LEU A 19 -10.36 9.14 1.19
CA LEU A 19 -11.67 9.72 1.50
C LEU A 19 -12.22 9.18 2.82
N LYS A 20 -12.18 7.86 3.02
CA LYS A 20 -12.61 7.18 4.25
C LYS A 20 -11.82 7.70 5.47
N ALA A 21 -10.51 7.85 5.33
CA ALA A 21 -9.66 8.46 6.36
C ALA A 21 -10.06 9.90 6.66
N HIS A 22 -10.23 10.73 5.64
CA HIS A 22 -10.61 12.14 5.81
C HIS A 22 -11.99 12.29 6.48
N LEU A 23 -12.98 11.48 6.09
CA LEU A 23 -14.31 11.46 6.68
C LEU A 23 -14.28 11.07 8.16
N TYR A 24 -13.46 10.08 8.52
CA TYR A 24 -13.29 9.66 9.91
C TYR A 24 -12.50 10.67 10.75
N GLU A 25 -11.40 11.22 10.23
CA GLU A 25 -10.57 12.17 10.95
C GLU A 25 -11.31 13.48 11.23
N THR A 26 -11.97 14.02 10.21
CA THR A 26 -12.61 15.35 10.25
C THR A 26 -14.02 15.31 10.84
N TYR A 27 -14.82 14.30 10.46
CA TYR A 27 -16.25 14.27 10.79
C TYR A 27 -16.65 13.11 11.71
N LYS A 28 -15.72 12.18 12.01
CA LYS A 28 -16.00 10.93 12.75
C LYS A 28 -17.10 10.08 12.10
N ILE A 29 -17.24 10.18 10.79
CA ILE A 29 -18.26 9.46 10.01
C ILE A 29 -17.68 8.14 9.50
N GLY A 30 -18.41 7.04 9.74
CA GLY A 30 -18.06 5.70 9.30
C GLY A 30 -17.00 5.02 10.15
N HIS A 31 -16.69 3.76 9.81
CA HIS A 31 -15.54 3.06 10.37
C HIS A 31 -14.36 3.32 9.45
N ALA A 32 -13.30 3.96 9.92
CA ALA A 32 -12.01 3.86 9.25
C ALA A 32 -11.32 2.60 9.78
N ASP A 33 -10.82 1.76 8.88
CA ASP A 33 -9.98 0.65 9.31
C ASP A 33 -8.75 1.27 9.98
N ILE A 34 -8.69 1.11 11.30
CA ILE A 34 -7.51 1.52 12.04
C ILE A 34 -6.40 0.60 11.56
N CYS A 35 -5.25 1.20 11.27
CA CYS A 35 -4.06 0.45 10.91
C CYS A 35 -3.89 -0.74 11.83
N SER A 36 -3.49 -1.90 11.32
CA SER A 36 -3.09 -3.03 12.18
C SER A 36 -1.93 -2.69 13.14
N CYS A 37 -1.30 -1.53 12.97
CA CYS A 37 -0.34 -0.93 13.89
C CYS A 37 -0.96 -0.02 14.97
N GLY A 38 -2.25 0.28 14.92
CA GLY A 38 -2.99 1.09 15.90
C GLY A 38 -2.79 2.61 15.81
N GLU A 39 -1.78 3.11 15.09
CA GLU A 39 -1.36 4.52 15.26
C GLU A 39 -2.15 5.54 14.41
N ALA A 40 -2.94 5.11 13.41
CA ALA A 40 -3.73 6.02 12.54
C ALA A 40 -4.61 5.22 11.56
N VAL A 41 -5.35 5.88 10.69
CA VAL A 41 -6.14 5.24 9.62
C VAL A 41 -5.26 4.49 8.61
N GLU A 42 -5.72 3.32 8.17
CA GLU A 42 -5.13 2.51 7.10
C GLU A 42 -5.29 3.25 5.75
N THR A 43 -4.22 3.89 5.28
CA THR A 43 -4.13 4.34 3.89
C THR A 43 -3.24 3.40 3.09
N VAL A 44 -3.40 3.39 1.78
CA VAL A 44 -2.57 2.57 0.87
C VAL A 44 -1.09 2.86 1.03
N GLU A 45 -0.72 4.14 1.13
CA GLU A 45 0.68 4.55 1.31
C GLU A 45 1.24 3.94 2.58
N ARG A 46 0.41 3.82 3.62
CA ARG A 46 0.78 3.28 4.92
C ARG A 46 0.79 1.76 4.97
N ALA A 47 -0.07 1.09 4.20
CA ALA A 47 0.04 -0.34 3.93
C ALA A 47 1.41 -0.67 3.28
N ILE A 48 1.88 0.19 2.38
CA ILE A 48 3.13 0.00 1.63
C ILE A 48 4.36 0.52 2.41
N LYS A 49 4.17 1.47 3.35
CA LYS A 49 5.24 2.05 4.18
C LYS A 49 5.76 1.05 5.24
N HIS A 50 6.83 1.45 5.91
CA HIS A 50 7.58 0.66 6.89
C HIS A 50 6.81 0.36 8.17
N ARG A 51 5.98 -0.69 8.16
CA ARG A 51 5.42 -1.29 9.38
C ARG A 51 6.39 -2.31 9.98
N GLN A 52 6.58 -2.25 11.30
CA GLN A 52 7.40 -3.21 12.05
C GLN A 52 6.87 -4.64 11.93
N ASN A 53 5.54 -4.80 11.90
CA ASN A 53 4.87 -6.11 11.85
C ASN A 53 5.18 -6.89 10.56
N TYR A 54 5.59 -6.19 9.48
CA TYR A 54 5.96 -6.79 8.20
C TYR A 54 7.46 -6.71 7.92
N ARG A 55 8.30 -6.50 8.94
CA ARG A 55 9.76 -6.33 8.76
C ARG A 55 10.41 -7.53 8.08
N LEU A 56 10.04 -8.76 8.48
CA LEU A 56 10.60 -9.98 7.92
C LEU A 56 10.22 -10.18 6.45
N VAL A 57 8.93 -10.02 6.13
CA VAL A 57 8.42 -10.09 4.75
C VAL A 57 9.09 -9.03 3.87
N ARG A 58 9.26 -7.82 4.41
CA ARG A 58 9.95 -6.74 3.73
C ARG A 58 11.41 -7.07 3.44
N GLN A 59 12.15 -7.59 4.41
CA GLN A 59 13.55 -7.98 4.22
C GLN A 59 13.69 -9.10 3.20
N ALA A 60 12.73 -10.02 3.13
CA ALA A 60 12.70 -11.08 2.14
C ALA A 60 12.44 -10.55 0.71
N VAL A 61 11.58 -9.55 0.56
CA VAL A 61 11.22 -8.97 -0.75
C VAL A 61 12.19 -7.86 -1.20
N ARG A 62 12.71 -7.09 -0.25
CA ARG A 62 13.64 -5.97 -0.46
C ARG A 62 14.71 -5.94 0.63
N SER A 63 15.92 -6.27 0.23
CA SER A 63 17.10 -6.27 1.10
C SER A 63 17.57 -4.85 1.47
N SER A 64 17.33 -3.86 0.60
CA SER A 64 17.71 -2.46 0.80
C SER A 64 16.51 -1.56 1.11
N PRO A 65 16.72 -0.44 1.82
CA PRO A 65 15.67 0.56 2.01
C PRO A 65 15.33 1.21 0.67
N THR A 66 14.08 1.02 0.24
CA THR A 66 13.54 1.67 -0.96
C THR A 66 12.53 2.73 -0.54
N ASP A 67 12.57 3.91 -1.16
CA ASP A 67 11.62 4.99 -0.91
C ASP A 67 10.21 4.62 -1.42
N LEU A 68 9.20 5.40 -1.02
CA LEU A 68 7.81 5.13 -1.39
C LEU A 68 7.54 5.37 -2.89
N GLN A 69 8.27 6.30 -3.51
CA GLN A 69 8.07 6.64 -4.91
C GLN A 69 8.49 5.47 -5.81
N THR A 70 9.64 4.87 -5.54
CA THR A 70 10.10 3.68 -6.26
C THR A 70 9.20 2.47 -6.05
N LYS A 71 8.57 2.34 -4.87
CA LYS A 71 7.62 1.24 -4.59
C LYS A 71 6.32 1.33 -5.40
N LEU A 72 5.90 2.54 -5.75
CA LEU A 72 4.60 2.80 -6.38
C LEU A 72 4.70 3.13 -7.88
N TRP A 73 5.82 3.73 -8.29
CA TRP A 73 6.04 4.22 -9.66
C TRP A 73 7.44 3.85 -10.20
N GLY A 74 8.10 2.87 -9.59
CA GLY A 74 9.39 2.37 -10.05
C GLY A 74 9.30 1.60 -11.39
N ASN A 75 10.39 0.95 -11.75
CA ASN A 75 10.43 0.05 -12.90
C ASN A 75 9.61 -1.23 -12.64
N ILE A 76 9.45 -2.07 -13.68
CA ILE A 76 8.66 -3.31 -13.59
C ILE A 76 9.13 -4.23 -12.46
N GLU A 77 10.43 -4.42 -12.27
CA GLU A 77 10.98 -5.27 -11.22
C GLU A 77 10.62 -4.75 -9.82
N GLU A 78 10.65 -3.43 -9.62
CA GLU A 78 10.26 -2.80 -8.37
C GLU A 78 8.75 -2.89 -8.12
N LEU A 79 7.94 -2.81 -9.17
CA LEU A 79 6.49 -2.98 -9.07
C LEU A 79 6.13 -4.44 -8.78
N GLU A 80 6.81 -5.41 -9.36
CA GLU A 80 6.62 -6.84 -9.06
C GLU A 80 6.96 -7.15 -7.60
N LYS A 81 8.07 -6.62 -7.08
CA LYS A 81 8.40 -6.73 -5.64
C LYS A 81 7.30 -6.13 -4.78
N SER A 82 6.78 -4.95 -5.14
CA SER A 82 5.66 -4.35 -4.43
C SER A 82 4.40 -5.21 -4.50
N ASN A 83 4.13 -5.85 -5.64
CA ASN A 83 3.00 -6.76 -5.80
C ASN A 83 3.10 -7.97 -4.87
N ILE A 84 4.27 -8.62 -4.83
CA ILE A 84 4.54 -9.76 -3.92
C ILE A 84 4.35 -9.32 -2.46
N PHE A 85 4.89 -8.16 -2.09
CA PHE A 85 4.74 -7.63 -0.74
C PHE A 85 3.27 -7.38 -0.39
N ILE A 86 2.49 -6.76 -1.28
CA ILE A 86 1.06 -6.49 -1.09
C ILE A 86 0.30 -7.82 -0.93
N HIS A 87 0.54 -8.80 -1.79
CA HIS A 87 -0.11 -10.12 -1.68
C HIS A 87 0.25 -10.88 -0.40
N GLN A 88 1.41 -10.63 0.20
CA GLN A 88 1.84 -11.30 1.43
C GLN A 88 1.42 -10.57 2.71
N THR A 89 1.10 -9.28 2.63
CA THR A 89 0.86 -8.43 3.82
C THR A 89 -0.52 -7.80 3.86
N VAL A 90 -1.11 -7.56 2.69
CA VAL A 90 -2.42 -6.93 2.47
C VAL A 90 -3.38 -7.98 1.90
N VAL A 91 -3.37 -9.18 2.49
CA VAL A 91 -4.52 -10.09 2.34
C VAL A 91 -5.60 -9.54 3.24
N THR A 92 -6.73 -9.19 2.63
CA THR A 92 -7.99 -8.67 3.19
C THR A 92 -8.04 -7.15 3.39
N ILE A 93 -8.41 -6.44 2.33
CA ILE A 93 -9.37 -5.32 2.40
C ILE A 93 -10.60 -5.77 1.62
#